data_AF-B8AIK3-F1
#
_entry.id   AF-B8AIK3-F1
#
_cell.length_a   1.000
_cell.length_b   1.000
_cell.length_c   1.000
_cell.angle_alpha   90.00
_cell.angle_beta   90.00
_cell.angle_gamma   90.00
#
_symmetry.space_group_name_H-M   'P 1'
#
loop_
_entity.id
_entity.type
_entity.pdbx_description
1 polymer ?
#
loop_
_entity_poly.entity_id
_entity_poly.type
_entity_poly.pdbx_seq_one_letter_code
_entity_poly.pdbx_strand_id
1 'polypeptide(L)'
;MDMIGMASPAESPGGGGTARPSRYESQKRRDWQTFGQYLRNHRPPLELSRCSGAHVLEFLRYLDQFGKTKVHAHGCPFFGHPSPPAPCPCPLRQAWGSLDALVGRLRAAFEEHGGRPESNPFGARAVRLYLRDIRDTQSKARGIAYEKKRRKRAAASHTKQKQQQQQLVEQAAAAAEAHAAGCMMPLSVFN
;
A
#
# COMPACT_ATOMS: atom_id res chain seq x y z
N MET A 1 57.65 -11.48 -17.53
CA MET A 1 57.51 -10.95 -18.90
C MET A 1 56.12 -11.25 -19.40
N ASP A 2 55.57 -10.23 -20.03
CA ASP A 2 54.33 -10.15 -20.80
C ASP A 2 54.11 -11.30 -21.80
N MET A 3 52.85 -11.55 -22.18
CA MET A 3 52.29 -11.15 -23.49
C MET A 3 51.02 -11.97 -23.84
N ILE A 4 49.89 -11.24 -23.87
CA ILE A 4 48.87 -11.17 -24.93
C ILE A 4 48.74 -12.40 -25.85
N GLY A 5 47.57 -13.07 -25.76
CA GLY A 5 47.05 -13.98 -26.78
C GLY A 5 45.62 -13.59 -27.15
N MET A 6 45.45 -13.12 -28.37
CA MET A 6 44.27 -12.49 -28.97
C MET A 6 43.51 -13.48 -29.86
N ALA A 7 42.21 -13.16 -30.08
CA ALA A 7 41.38 -13.48 -31.26
C ALA A 7 40.43 -14.72 -31.23
N SER A 8 39.13 -14.39 -31.06
CA SER A 8 37.95 -14.65 -31.95
C SER A 8 37.63 -16.06 -32.49
N PRO A 9 36.46 -16.26 -33.16
CA PRO A 9 35.08 -15.93 -32.80
C PRO A 9 34.14 -17.18 -32.92
N ALA A 10 32.93 -17.14 -32.37
CA ALA A 10 31.89 -18.11 -32.73
C ALA A 10 30.50 -17.45 -32.75
N GLU A 11 29.78 -17.76 -33.83
CA GLU A 11 28.52 -17.21 -34.30
C GLU A 11 27.27 -17.61 -33.51
N SER A 12 26.25 -16.73 -33.57
CA SER A 12 24.79 -16.97 -33.73
C SER A 12 24.00 -17.81 -32.69
N PRO A 13 22.63 -17.81 -32.69
CA PRO A 13 21.65 -17.01 -33.44
C PRO A 13 20.60 -16.28 -32.54
N GLY A 14 19.76 -15.46 -33.16
CA GLY A 14 18.63 -14.77 -32.56
C GLY A 14 17.68 -15.68 -31.77
N GLY A 15 17.74 -15.55 -30.45
CA GLY A 15 16.73 -16.09 -29.55
C GLY A 15 15.44 -15.29 -29.69
N GLY A 16 14.49 -15.82 -30.46
CA GLY A 16 13.07 -15.50 -30.33
C GLY A 16 12.58 -15.90 -28.95
N GLY A 17 13.03 -15.17 -27.92
CA GLY A 17 12.59 -15.36 -26.56
C GLY A 17 11.11 -15.04 -26.53
N THR A 18 10.26 -16.05 -26.37
CA THR A 18 8.92 -15.83 -25.85
C THR A 18 9.12 -15.23 -24.46
N ALA A 19 9.19 -13.91 -24.41
CA ALA A 19 9.50 -13.18 -23.20
C ALA A 19 8.49 -13.61 -22.14
N ARG A 20 8.99 -14.18 -21.04
CA ARG A 20 8.13 -14.64 -19.95
C ARG A 20 7.23 -13.46 -19.58
N PRO A 21 5.89 -13.63 -19.58
CA PRO A 21 4.99 -12.50 -19.39
C PRO A 21 5.36 -11.80 -18.08
N SER A 22 5.34 -10.46 -18.11
CA SER A 22 5.60 -9.65 -16.93
C SER A 22 4.76 -10.14 -15.75
N ARG A 23 5.26 -9.93 -14.52
CA ARG A 23 4.54 -10.28 -13.29
C ARG A 23 3.11 -9.72 -13.30
N TYR A 24 2.94 -8.51 -13.81
CA TYR A 24 1.64 -7.86 -13.97
C TYR A 24 0.74 -8.61 -14.95
N GLU A 25 1.26 -8.95 -16.14
CA GLU A 25 0.54 -9.69 -17.19
C GLU A 25 0.05 -11.06 -16.71
N SER A 26 0.91 -11.79 -16.00
CA SER A 26 0.54 -13.07 -15.41
C SER A 26 -0.58 -12.94 -14.37
N GLN A 27 -0.58 -11.87 -13.57
CA GLN A 27 -1.64 -11.61 -12.59
C GLN A 27 -2.96 -11.24 -13.28
N LYS A 28 -2.92 -10.32 -14.25
CA LYS A 28 -4.09 -9.90 -15.02
C LYS A 28 -4.77 -11.08 -15.72
N ARG A 29 -3.98 -11.98 -16.31
CA ARG A 29 -4.50 -13.22 -16.94
C ARG A 29 -5.21 -14.13 -15.94
N ARG A 30 -4.64 -14.36 -14.75
CA ARG A 30 -5.28 -15.19 -13.71
C ARG A 30 -6.58 -14.57 -13.21
N ASP A 31 -6.59 -13.26 -13.01
CA ASP A 31 -7.76 -12.54 -12.56
C ASP A 31 -8.88 -12.61 -13.61
N TRP A 32 -8.53 -12.45 -14.89
CA TRP A 32 -9.44 -12.59 -16.02
C TRP A 32 -10.05 -14.00 -16.10
N GLN A 33 -9.23 -15.04 -15.98
CA GLN A 33 -9.69 -16.43 -15.96
C GLN A 33 -10.61 -16.71 -14.78
N THR A 34 -10.29 -16.17 -13.60
CA THR A 34 -11.12 -16.32 -12.39
C THR A 34 -12.48 -15.67 -12.59
N PHE A 35 -12.51 -14.46 -13.15
CA PHE A 35 -13.76 -13.77 -13.47
C PHE A 35 -14.58 -14.52 -14.53
N GLY A 36 -13.94 -15.02 -15.59
CA GLY A 36 -14.60 -15.84 -16.60
C GLY A 36 -15.17 -17.14 -16.01
N GLN A 37 -14.47 -17.78 -15.07
CA GLN A 37 -15.00 -18.93 -14.34
C GLN A 37 -16.22 -18.57 -13.50
N TYR A 38 -16.17 -17.42 -12.81
CA TYR A 38 -17.30 -16.92 -12.02
C TYR A 38 -18.56 -16.72 -12.89
N LEU A 39 -18.43 -16.08 -14.06
CA LEU A 39 -19.56 -15.88 -14.98
C LEU A 39 -20.14 -17.19 -15.51
N ARG A 40 -19.30 -18.18 -15.83
CA ARG A 40 -19.76 -19.51 -16.28
C ARG A 40 -20.48 -20.30 -15.21
N ASN A 41 -20.12 -20.08 -13.95
CA ASN A 41 -20.77 -20.71 -12.79
C ASN A 41 -22.08 -20.01 -12.39
N HIS A 42 -22.37 -18.84 -12.96
CA HIS A 42 -23.62 -18.15 -12.74
C HIS A 42 -24.81 -18.98 -13.27
N ARG A 43 -25.99 -18.83 -12.66
CA ARG A 43 -27.21 -19.53 -13.10
C ARG A 43 -28.31 -18.50 -13.43
N PRO A 44 -28.66 -18.30 -14.71
CA PRO A 44 -28.07 -18.92 -15.91
C PRO A 44 -26.63 -18.46 -16.19
N PRO A 45 -25.84 -19.21 -16.97
CA PRO A 45 -24.50 -18.80 -17.36
C PRO A 45 -24.53 -17.43 -18.04
N LEU A 46 -23.65 -16.54 -17.58
CA LEU A 46 -23.57 -15.19 -18.11
C LEU A 46 -22.47 -15.10 -19.14
N GLU A 47 -22.80 -14.54 -20.30
CA GLU A 47 -21.82 -14.15 -21.30
C GLU A 47 -21.22 -12.78 -20.94
N LEU A 48 -19.96 -12.58 -21.32
CA LEU A 48 -19.27 -11.30 -21.12
C LEU A 48 -20.00 -10.13 -21.80
N SER A 49 -20.65 -10.37 -22.94
CA SER A 49 -21.45 -9.40 -23.70
C SER A 49 -22.65 -8.84 -22.91
N ARG A 50 -23.21 -9.65 -22.00
CA ARG A 50 -24.34 -9.29 -21.13
C ARG A 50 -23.86 -8.89 -19.72
N CYS A 51 -22.55 -8.91 -19.48
CA CYS A 51 -21.98 -8.53 -18.21
C CYS A 51 -22.18 -7.03 -17.99
N SER A 52 -22.54 -6.66 -16.76
CA SER A 52 -22.83 -5.29 -16.39
C SER A 52 -22.13 -4.98 -15.07
N GLY A 53 -22.14 -3.70 -14.67
CA GLY A 53 -21.58 -3.32 -13.37
C GLY A 53 -22.19 -4.10 -12.19
N ALA A 54 -23.44 -4.57 -12.28
CA ALA A 54 -24.07 -5.35 -11.22
C ALA A 54 -23.37 -6.71 -10.99
N HIS A 55 -23.10 -7.46 -12.07
CA HIS A 55 -22.38 -8.74 -12.01
C HIS A 55 -20.94 -8.56 -11.49
N VAL A 56 -20.30 -7.44 -11.82
CA VAL A 56 -18.99 -7.10 -11.24
C VAL A 56 -19.11 -6.90 -9.73
N LEU A 57 -20.13 -6.20 -9.24
CA LEU A 57 -20.33 -6.00 -7.81
C LEU A 57 -20.61 -7.32 -7.07
N GLU A 58 -21.40 -8.21 -7.66
CA GLU A 58 -21.64 -9.55 -7.12
C GLU A 58 -20.35 -10.35 -7.04
N PHE A 59 -19.50 -10.30 -8.08
CA PHE A 59 -18.18 -10.91 -8.05
C PHE A 59 -17.30 -10.35 -6.93
N LEU A 60 -17.24 -9.02 -6.77
CA LEU A 60 -16.45 -8.40 -5.71
C LEU A 60 -16.96 -8.79 -4.30
N ARG A 61 -18.28 -8.96 -4.13
CA ARG A 61 -18.87 -9.48 -2.89
C ARG A 61 -18.59 -10.96 -2.67
N TYR A 62 -18.61 -11.76 -3.73
CA TYR A 62 -18.22 -13.15 -3.68
C TYR A 62 -16.77 -13.31 -3.21
N LEU A 63 -15.86 -12.42 -3.62
CA LEU A 63 -14.46 -12.45 -3.17
C LEU A 63 -14.27 -12.17 -1.67
N ASP A 64 -15.22 -11.51 -0.99
CA ASP A 64 -15.12 -11.23 0.45
C ASP A 64 -15.04 -12.52 1.28
N GLN A 65 -15.62 -13.63 0.83
CA GLN A 65 -15.57 -14.91 1.55
C GLN A 65 -14.15 -15.49 1.64
N PHE A 66 -13.27 -15.11 0.72
CA PHE A 66 -11.84 -15.46 0.73
C PHE A 66 -10.96 -14.33 1.28
N GLY A 67 -11.60 -13.34 1.89
CA GLY A 67 -10.98 -12.19 2.50
C GLY A 67 -10.05 -12.56 3.66
N LYS A 68 -9.01 -11.75 3.84
CA LYS A 68 -8.06 -11.88 4.97
C LYS A 68 -8.01 -10.64 5.85
N THR A 69 -8.79 -9.61 5.52
CA THR A 69 -8.81 -8.35 6.25
C THR A 69 -9.99 -8.34 7.20
N LYS A 70 -9.74 -8.16 8.51
CA LYS A 70 -10.80 -7.95 9.49
C LYS A 70 -11.45 -6.59 9.27
N VAL A 71 -12.78 -6.58 9.12
CA VAL A 71 -13.57 -5.34 8.98
C VAL A 71 -14.60 -5.31 10.10
N HIS A 72 -14.39 -4.42 11.07
CA HIS A 72 -15.23 -4.30 12.25
C HIS A 72 -16.62 -3.73 11.90
N ALA A 73 -17.68 -4.36 12.43
CA ALA A 73 -19.03 -3.81 12.35
C ALA A 73 -19.15 -2.55 13.23
N HIS A 74 -20.09 -1.66 12.93
CA HIS A 74 -20.28 -0.41 13.66
C HIS A 74 -20.51 -0.60 15.18
N GLY A 75 -21.14 -1.70 15.60
CA GLY A 75 -21.33 -2.03 17.03
C GLY A 75 -20.18 -2.82 17.67
N CYS A 76 -19.07 -3.03 16.97
CA CYS A 76 -17.93 -3.75 17.53
C CYS A 76 -17.14 -2.84 18.49
N PRO A 77 -16.75 -3.32 19.69
CA PRO A 77 -15.90 -2.55 20.60
C PRO A 77 -14.53 -2.18 20.01
N PHE A 78 -14.10 -2.87 18.95
CA PHE A 78 -12.85 -2.62 18.25
C PHE A 78 -13.01 -1.78 16.97
N PHE A 79 -14.19 -1.24 16.69
CA PHE A 79 -14.38 -0.34 15.56
C PHE A 79 -13.43 0.86 15.68
N GLY A 80 -12.65 1.13 14.62
CA GLY A 80 -11.68 2.21 14.62
C GLY A 80 -10.36 1.91 15.35
N HIS A 81 -10.14 0.69 15.87
CA HIS A 81 -8.86 0.27 16.46
C HIS A 81 -7.97 -0.46 15.44
N PRO A 82 -6.80 0.10 15.07
CA PRO A 82 -5.88 -0.55 14.11
C PRO A 82 -5.29 -1.88 14.60
N SER A 83 -5.10 -2.00 15.92
CA SER A 83 -4.54 -3.18 16.57
C SER A 83 -5.41 -3.55 17.77
N PRO A 84 -6.51 -4.30 17.57
CA PRO A 84 -7.38 -4.71 18.66
C PRO A 84 -6.65 -5.69 19.62
N PRO A 85 -6.82 -5.56 20.94
CA PRO A 85 -6.14 -6.41 21.93
C PRO A 85 -6.71 -7.83 22.01
N ALA A 86 -7.91 -8.07 21.47
CA ALA A 86 -8.60 -9.35 21.51
C ALA A 86 -9.36 -9.64 20.20
N PRO A 87 -9.66 -10.90 19.87
CA PRO A 87 -10.45 -11.25 18.70
C PRO A 87 -11.91 -10.81 18.85
N CYS A 88 -12.62 -10.63 17.73
CA CYS A 88 -14.05 -10.33 17.68
C CYS A 88 -14.75 -11.15 16.58
N PRO A 89 -16.09 -11.27 16.61
CA PRO A 89 -16.84 -12.03 15.61
C PRO A 89 -16.97 -11.33 14.24
N CYS A 90 -16.37 -10.15 14.05
CA CYS A 90 -16.52 -9.42 12.78
C CYS A 90 -15.99 -10.21 11.57
N PRO A 91 -16.59 -10.05 10.38
CA PRO A 91 -16.21 -10.84 9.21
C PRO A 91 -14.82 -10.49 8.70
N LEU A 92 -14.19 -11.46 8.02
CA LEU A 92 -13.06 -11.22 7.14
C LEU A 92 -13.58 -10.85 5.75
N ARG A 93 -12.92 -9.88 5.12
CA ARG A 93 -13.27 -9.35 3.80
C ARG A 93 -12.01 -9.08 2.98
N GLN A 94 -12.16 -8.81 1.69
CA GLN A 94 -11.04 -8.36 0.87
C GLN A 94 -10.58 -6.98 1.31
N ALA A 95 -9.27 -6.75 1.25
CA ALA A 95 -8.75 -5.40 1.43
C ALA A 95 -9.22 -4.53 0.27
N TRP A 96 -9.70 -3.32 0.58
CA TRP A 96 -10.10 -2.33 -0.42
C TRP A 96 -9.08 -2.19 -1.58
N GLY A 97 -7.78 -2.04 -1.24
CA GLY A 97 -6.74 -1.85 -2.25
C GLY A 97 -6.53 -3.06 -3.15
N SER A 98 -6.77 -4.28 -2.64
CA SER A 98 -6.73 -5.50 -3.46
C SER A 98 -7.88 -5.53 -4.47
N LEU A 99 -9.09 -5.09 -4.06
CA LEU A 99 -10.24 -4.98 -4.95
C LEU A 99 -10.04 -3.90 -6.02
N ASP A 100 -9.54 -2.73 -5.64
CA ASP A 100 -9.28 -1.62 -6.58
C ASP A 100 -8.24 -2.03 -7.65
N ALA A 101 -7.13 -2.62 -7.23
CA ALA A 101 -6.11 -3.11 -8.14
C ALA A 101 -6.62 -4.25 -9.05
N LEU A 102 -7.48 -5.14 -8.52
CA LEU A 102 -8.14 -6.18 -9.29
C LEU A 102 -9.05 -5.60 -10.39
N VAL A 103 -9.90 -4.64 -10.04
CA VAL A 103 -10.79 -3.97 -11.00
C VAL A 103 -9.98 -3.24 -12.08
N GLY A 104 -8.87 -2.60 -11.72
CA GLY A 104 -7.96 -1.99 -12.70
C GLY A 104 -7.40 -3.01 -13.70
N ARG A 105 -6.96 -4.18 -13.23
CA ARG A 105 -6.46 -5.26 -14.10
C ARG A 105 -7.57 -5.84 -14.98
N LEU A 106 -8.76 -6.07 -14.44
CA LEU A 106 -9.90 -6.58 -15.21
C LEU A 106 -10.38 -5.59 -16.27
N ARG A 107 -10.33 -4.28 -15.98
CA ARG A 107 -10.63 -3.23 -16.97
C ARG A 107 -9.68 -3.31 -18.16
N ALA A 108 -8.38 -3.40 -17.91
CA ALA A 108 -7.36 -3.53 -18.96
C ALA A 108 -7.51 -4.86 -19.72
N ALA A 109 -7.78 -5.97 -19.02
CA ALA A 109 -8.00 -7.27 -19.65
C ALA A 109 -9.22 -7.24 -20.60
N PHE A 110 -10.31 -6.57 -20.22
CA PHE A 110 -11.49 -6.43 -21.07
C PHE A 110 -11.17 -5.73 -22.39
N GLU A 111 -10.39 -4.64 -22.34
CA GLU A 111 -9.99 -3.89 -23.54
C GLU A 111 -9.07 -4.70 -24.46
N GLU A 112 -8.13 -5.48 -23.89
CA GLU A 112 -7.27 -6.38 -24.65
C GLU A 112 -8.02 -7.53 -25.34
N HIS A 113 -9.17 -7.94 -24.80
CA HIS A 113 -10.03 -8.97 -25.41
C HIS A 113 -11.06 -8.37 -26.39
N GLY A 114 -10.83 -7.14 -26.87
CA GLY A 114 -11.67 -6.47 -27.87
C GLY A 114 -12.85 -5.70 -27.28
N GLY A 115 -12.92 -5.56 -25.96
CA GLY A 115 -13.94 -4.79 -25.29
C GLY A 115 -13.74 -3.28 -25.48
N ARG A 116 -14.83 -2.55 -25.72
CA ARG A 116 -14.76 -1.09 -25.85
C ARG A 116 -14.74 -0.42 -24.47
N PRO A 117 -13.97 0.66 -24.26
CA PRO A 117 -13.90 1.34 -22.97
C PRO A 117 -15.27 1.89 -22.52
N GLU A 118 -16.14 2.29 -23.46
CA GLU A 118 -17.47 2.82 -23.14
C GLU A 118 -18.43 1.75 -22.60
N SER A 119 -18.30 0.50 -23.08
CA SER A 119 -19.12 -0.64 -22.66
C SER A 119 -18.48 -1.46 -21.56
N ASN A 120 -17.39 -0.99 -20.96
CA ASN A 120 -16.60 -1.76 -20.02
C ASN A 120 -17.32 -1.89 -18.66
N PRO A 121 -17.73 -3.10 -18.21
CA PRO A 121 -18.50 -3.26 -16.97
C PRO A 121 -17.66 -2.92 -15.72
N PHE A 122 -16.34 -3.06 -15.79
CA PHE A 122 -15.40 -2.65 -14.73
C PHE A 122 -15.17 -1.13 -14.70
N GLY A 123 -15.55 -0.45 -15.78
CA GLY A 123 -15.63 1.00 -15.90
C GLY A 123 -16.99 1.58 -15.50
N ALA A 124 -17.95 0.77 -15.04
CA ALA A 124 -19.27 1.27 -14.67
C ALA A 124 -19.24 2.21 -13.45
N ARG A 125 -20.11 3.23 -13.45
CA ARG A 125 -20.24 4.19 -12.34
C ARG A 125 -20.53 3.49 -11.01
N ALA A 126 -21.39 2.48 -11.01
CA ALA A 126 -21.74 1.71 -9.82
C ALA A 126 -20.52 1.05 -9.16
N VAL A 127 -19.59 0.50 -9.97
CA VAL A 127 -18.35 -0.11 -9.48
C VAL A 127 -17.44 0.93 -8.84
N ARG A 128 -17.28 2.10 -9.45
CA ARG A 128 -16.47 3.19 -8.87
C ARG A 128 -17.02 3.68 -7.53
N LEU A 129 -18.32 3.88 -7.43
CA LEU A 129 -18.96 4.32 -6.18
C LEU A 129 -18.80 3.25 -5.09
N TYR A 130 -19.01 1.97 -5.43
CA TYR A 130 -18.80 0.88 -4.49
C TYR A 130 -17.37 0.81 -3.94
N LEU A 131 -16.35 0.93 -4.80
CA LEU A 131 -14.95 0.94 -4.35
C LEU A 131 -14.65 2.13 -3.43
N ARG A 132 -15.23 3.31 -3.69
CA ARG A 132 -15.11 4.47 -2.80
C ARG A 132 -15.77 4.21 -1.45
N ASP A 133 -16.98 3.66 -1.46
CA ASP A 133 -17.72 3.38 -0.22
C ASP A 133 -17.02 2.30 0.62
N ILE A 134 -16.45 1.26 -0.02
CA ILE A 134 -15.61 0.27 0.65
C ILE A 134 -14.37 0.94 1.28
N ARG A 135 -13.71 1.84 0.55
CA ARG A 135 -12.54 2.56 1.07
C ARG A 135 -12.88 3.24 2.39
N ASP A 136 -13.98 3.99 2.41
CA ASP A 136 -14.37 4.79 3.56
C ASP A 136 -14.83 3.91 4.73
N THR A 137 -15.65 2.89 4.46
CA THR A 137 -16.13 1.95 5.47
C THR A 137 -14.98 1.15 6.09
N GLN A 138 -14.05 0.64 5.30
CA GLN A 138 -12.87 -0.07 5.82
C GLN A 138 -11.93 0.86 6.59
N SER A 139 -11.72 2.10 6.11
CA SER A 139 -10.86 3.07 6.78
C SER A 139 -11.39 3.39 8.19
N LYS A 140 -12.70 3.63 8.31
CA LYS A 140 -13.37 3.87 9.60
C LYS A 140 -13.34 2.61 10.48
N ALA A 141 -13.77 1.46 9.94
CA ALA A 141 -13.86 0.22 10.69
C ALA A 141 -12.52 -0.24 11.25
N ARG A 142 -11.43 -0.06 10.50
CA ARG A 142 -10.09 -0.51 10.89
C ARG A 142 -9.26 0.59 11.56
N GLY A 143 -9.77 1.81 11.67
CA GLY A 143 -9.00 2.95 12.19
C GLY A 143 -7.82 3.36 11.32
N ILE A 144 -7.82 2.98 10.04
CA ILE A 144 -6.80 3.36 9.06
C ILE A 144 -7.30 4.61 8.37
N ALA A 145 -7.46 5.70 9.11
CA ALA A 145 -7.63 6.99 8.45
C ALA A 145 -6.33 7.28 7.69
N TYR A 146 -6.44 7.85 6.49
CA TYR A 146 -5.36 8.63 5.86
C TYR A 146 -5.19 9.95 6.62
N GLU A 147 -5.12 9.89 7.97
CA GLU A 147 -4.62 10.96 8.79
C GLU A 147 -3.18 11.14 8.33
N LYS A 148 -2.98 12.16 7.50
CA LYS A 148 -1.70 12.72 7.09
C LYS A 148 -0.98 13.13 8.38
N LYS A 149 -0.45 12.14 9.09
CA LYS A 149 0.42 12.23 10.26
C LYS A 149 -0.10 13.13 11.40
N ARG A 150 -1.06 12.64 12.21
CA ARG A 150 -1.26 13.20 13.57
C ARG A 150 -0.90 12.31 14.75
N ARG A 151 -0.88 10.97 14.66
CA ARG A 151 -0.73 10.14 15.89
C ARG A 151 0.65 9.55 16.20
N LYS A 152 1.72 9.95 15.50
CA LYS A 152 3.10 9.71 15.98
C LYS A 152 4.05 10.90 15.92
N ARG A 153 3.63 12.03 15.33
CA ARG A 153 4.45 13.26 15.35
C ARG A 153 4.31 14.05 16.65
N ALA A 154 3.20 13.92 17.38
CA ALA A 154 3.06 14.57 18.69
C ALA A 154 3.93 13.93 19.79
N ALA A 155 4.16 12.62 19.74
CA ALA A 155 5.06 11.95 20.68
C ALA A 155 6.54 12.18 20.31
N ALA A 156 6.89 12.11 19.02
CA ALA A 156 8.26 12.34 18.56
C ALA A 156 8.69 13.82 18.66
N SER A 157 7.77 14.79 18.58
CA SER A 157 8.10 16.21 18.76
C SER A 157 8.43 16.54 20.21
N HIS A 158 7.73 15.94 21.19
CA HIS A 158 8.07 16.12 22.61
C HIS A 158 9.43 15.52 22.96
N THR A 159 9.81 14.37 22.40
CA THR A 159 11.15 13.81 22.66
C THR A 159 12.25 14.67 22.03
N LYS A 160 12.06 15.19 20.81
CA LYS A 160 13.05 16.08 20.18
C LYS A 160 13.17 17.43 20.88
N GLN A 161 12.06 18.04 21.32
CA GLN A 161 12.11 19.28 22.09
C GLN A 161 12.79 19.06 23.46
N LYS A 162 12.53 17.93 24.14
CA LYS A 162 13.19 17.63 25.41
C LYS A 162 14.69 17.36 25.23
N GLN A 163 15.08 16.66 24.17
CA GLN A 163 16.51 16.45 23.85
C GLN A 163 17.22 17.74 23.46
N GLN A 164 16.58 18.61 22.67
CA GLN A 164 17.18 19.90 22.29
C GLN A 164 17.25 20.88 23.48
N GLN A 165 16.24 20.88 24.36
CA GLN A 165 16.28 21.64 25.61
C GLN A 165 17.37 21.12 26.56
N GLN A 166 17.53 19.80 26.70
CA GLN A 166 18.60 19.22 27.53
C GLN A 166 19.99 19.54 26.98
N GLN A 167 20.20 19.45 25.66
CA GLN A 167 21.48 19.84 25.05
C GLN A 167 21.78 21.33 25.22
N LEU A 168 20.79 22.21 25.14
CA LEU A 168 20.98 23.64 25.39
C LEU A 168 21.33 23.94 26.85
N VAL A 169 20.70 23.25 27.80
CA VAL A 169 21.02 23.42 29.23
C VAL A 169 22.42 22.89 29.55
N GLU A 170 22.82 21.76 28.97
CA GLU A 170 24.14 21.16 29.19
C GLU A 170 25.26 21.99 28.57
N GLN A 171 25.04 22.59 27.39
CA GLN A 171 25.97 23.54 26.78
C GLN A 171 26.09 24.84 27.58
N ALA A 172 24.99 25.35 28.15
CA ALA A 172 25.03 26.53 29.01
C ALA A 172 25.77 26.26 30.33
N ALA A 173 25.59 25.07 30.92
CA ALA A 173 26.33 24.65 32.11
C ALA A 173 27.84 24.49 31.84
N ALA A 174 28.21 23.83 30.73
CA ALA A 174 29.61 23.68 30.33
C ALA A 174 30.30 25.02 30.03
N ALA A 175 29.58 25.99 29.43
CA ALA A 175 30.09 27.34 29.21
C ALA A 175 30.33 28.11 30.53
N ALA A 176 29.48 27.89 31.54
CA ALA A 176 29.66 28.48 32.87
C ALA A 176 30.84 27.85 33.64
N GLU A 177 31.05 26.54 33.51
CA GLU A 177 32.18 25.84 34.15
C GLU A 177 33.53 26.18 33.50
N ALA A 178 33.57 26.39 32.18
CA ALA A 178 34.77 26.87 31.50
C ALA A 178 35.19 28.29 31.96
N HIS A 179 34.22 29.11 32.37
CA HIS A 179 34.49 30.45 32.90
C HIS A 179 35.01 30.44 34.35
N ALA A 180 34.87 29.33 35.08
CA ALA A 180 35.39 29.19 36.44
C ALA A 180 36.86 28.72 36.47
N ALA A 181 37.37 28.08 35.41
CA ALA A 181 38.74 27.56 35.35
C ALA A 181 39.74 28.50 34.67
N GLY A 182 39.32 29.68 34.21
CA GLY A 182 40.11 30.51 33.29
C GLY A 182 40.29 31.96 33.71
N CYS A 183 40.58 32.26 34.97
CA CYS A 183 41.11 33.57 35.37
C CYS A 183 42.18 33.42 36.47
N MET A 184 43.31 32.81 36.10
CA MET A 184 44.58 33.05 36.78
C MET A 184 44.98 34.51 36.53
N MET A 185 44.89 35.33 37.57
CA MET A 185 45.48 36.67 37.59
C MET A 185 46.87 36.57 38.24
N PRO A 186 47.98 36.78 37.53
CA PRO A 186 49.25 37.01 38.19
C PRO A 186 49.32 38.49 38.60
N LEU A 187 49.55 38.68 39.90
CA LEU A 187 49.90 39.92 40.54
C LEU A 187 51.16 40.50 39.88
N SER A 188 51.12 41.77 39.48
CA SER A 188 52.32 42.54 39.16
C SER A 188 52.26 43.87 39.87
N VAL A 189 53.12 43.92 40.88
CA VAL A 189 53.66 45.05 41.64
C VAL A 189 53.91 46.27 40.76
N PHE A 190 53.43 47.44 41.20
CA PHE A 190 54.16 48.69 40.99
C PHE A 190 54.04 49.58 42.25
N ASN A 191 55.22 49.76 42.85
CA ASN A 191 55.66 50.72 43.87
C ASN A 191 55.18 50.55 45.32
#